data_AF-A0AAD6BVI2-F1
#
_entry.id   AF-A0AAD6BVI2-F1
#
_cell.length_a   1.000
_cell.length_b   1.000
_cell.length_c   1.000
_cell.angle_alpha   90.00
_cell.angle_beta   90.00
_cell.angle_gamma   90.00
#
_symmetry.space_group_name_H-M   'P 1'
#
loop_
_entity.id
_entity.type
_entity.pdbx_description
1 polymer ?
#
loop_
_entity_poly.entity_id
_entity_poly.type
_entity_poly.pdbx_seq_one_letter_code
_entity_poly.pdbx_strand_id
1 'polypeptide(L)'
;MMVIVSTRNVVSCNILEVNCTGSPRAIGLTHGTAARSLVHGSLAFYNILFQTKCKMHWSDAKLFARKFHPYLEQSWPQYVAEMEGVAEGAGVSYEDILALNVRTEIAYGAFNDGCTGLSWKGKGQSLLGQNWDWNLESVFSLPRLLLSADQDESSLQMIAEAGILGKIGLNSHGVGCTLNAITANGVSYNKMPCHLALRTILESTSRSAATIQTLEEEGVASSCHLLVGDVTGGTGLECNRENIVRLEMDPEGLIMHTNHYILPHNEKVAESKNLLPDTWYRLRRIGELVDAVKKEGPSIKFVEVVPR
;
A
#
# COMPACT_ATOMS: atom_id res chain seq x y z
N MET A 1 -4.09 11.43 13.08
CA MET A 1 -2.65 11.57 13.39
C MET A 1 -1.95 10.28 12.99
N MET A 2 -1.01 10.34 12.04
CA MET A 2 -0.15 9.19 11.71
C MET A 2 0.96 9.09 12.74
N VAL A 3 1.26 7.88 13.21
CA VAL A 3 2.46 7.64 14.03
C VAL A 3 3.26 6.55 13.34
N ILE A 4 4.49 6.88 12.97
CA ILE A 4 5.41 5.94 12.34
C ILE A 4 6.44 5.53 13.39
N VAL A 5 6.50 4.24 13.69
CA VAL A 5 7.44 3.69 14.68
C VAL A 5 8.32 2.65 13.99
N SER A 6 9.64 2.87 14.00
CA SER A 6 10.62 1.85 13.60
C SER A 6 11.10 1.10 14.84
N THR A 7 11.00 -0.23 14.86
CA THR A 7 11.40 -1.03 16.02
C THR A 7 12.75 -1.72 15.78
N ARG A 8 13.65 -1.54 16.76
CA ARG A 8 15.04 -2.06 16.91
C ARG A 8 16.12 -1.33 16.11
N ASN A 9 17.11 -0.83 16.86
CA ASN A 9 18.21 0.04 16.45
C ASN A 9 17.71 1.32 15.78
N VAL A 10 17.58 2.38 16.59
CA VAL A 10 17.37 3.76 16.13
C VAL A 10 18.61 4.21 15.35
N VAL A 11 18.83 3.62 14.18
CA VAL A 11 19.49 4.34 13.11
C VAL A 11 18.43 5.35 12.70
N SER A 12 18.67 6.62 12.93
CA SER A 12 17.83 7.70 12.40
C SER A 12 17.75 7.51 10.88
N CYS A 13 16.73 6.80 10.41
CA CYS A 13 16.40 6.78 9.01
C CYS A 13 15.77 8.15 8.79
N ASN A 14 16.58 9.13 8.37
CA ASN A 14 16.07 10.42 7.91
C ASN A 14 15.19 10.11 6.69
N ILE A 15 13.89 9.91 6.93
CA ILE A 15 12.90 9.75 5.89
C ILE A 15 12.75 11.14 5.28
N LEU A 16 12.95 11.25 3.97
CA LEU A 16 12.73 12.51 3.28
C LEU A 16 11.24 12.87 3.39
N GLU A 17 10.94 14.07 3.86
CA GLU A 17 9.59 14.61 3.84
C GLU A 17 9.42 15.48 2.59
N VAL A 18 8.37 15.23 1.83
CA VAL A 18 8.04 15.99 0.62
C VAL A 18 6.61 16.48 0.72
N ASN A 19 6.43 17.80 0.68
CA ASN A 19 5.11 18.42 0.66
C ASN A 19 4.81 18.87 -0.78
N CYS A 20 3.72 18.36 -1.33
CA CYS A 20 3.26 18.59 -2.68
C CYS A 20 1.92 19.33 -2.65
N THR A 21 1.72 20.26 -3.58
CA THR A 21 0.45 20.98 -3.72
C THR A 21 0.12 21.19 -5.19
N GLY A 22 -1.17 21.36 -5.50
CA GLY A 22 -1.65 21.75 -6.83
C GLY A 22 -2.22 20.59 -7.65
N SER A 23 -2.12 20.68 -8.97
CA SER A 23 -2.66 19.66 -9.88
C SER A 23 -1.91 18.33 -9.75
N PRO A 24 -2.49 17.18 -10.19
CA PRO A 24 -1.82 15.89 -10.15
C PRO A 24 -0.42 15.92 -10.78
N ARG A 25 -0.27 16.57 -11.94
CA ARG A 25 1.05 16.75 -12.58
C ARG A 25 2.02 17.57 -11.72
N ALA A 26 1.56 18.65 -11.06
CA ALA A 26 2.39 19.49 -10.20
C ALA A 26 2.82 18.76 -8.91
N ILE A 27 1.91 17.98 -8.33
CA ILE A 27 2.21 17.07 -7.22
C ILE A 27 3.30 16.08 -7.63
N GLY A 28 3.12 15.44 -8.80
CA GLY A 28 4.10 14.53 -9.36
C GLY A 28 5.47 15.18 -9.59
N LEU A 29 5.49 16.36 -10.20
CA LEU A 29 6.72 17.10 -10.48
C LEU A 29 7.49 17.44 -9.20
N THR A 30 6.78 17.84 -8.15
CA THR A 30 7.37 18.14 -6.84
C THR A 30 7.93 16.88 -6.20
N HIS A 31 7.18 15.78 -6.20
CA HIS A 31 7.62 14.47 -5.71
C HIS A 31 8.89 14.01 -6.45
N GLY A 32 8.86 13.97 -7.79
CA GLY A 32 9.99 13.53 -8.60
C GLY A 32 11.23 14.40 -8.43
N THR A 33 11.06 15.72 -8.31
CA THR A 33 12.18 16.66 -8.16
C THR A 33 12.82 16.55 -6.78
N ALA A 34 12.02 16.59 -5.72
CA ALA A 34 12.53 16.54 -4.35
C ALA A 34 13.13 15.16 -4.01
N ALA A 35 12.49 14.09 -4.48
CA ALA A 35 12.91 12.71 -4.21
C ALA A 35 13.76 12.11 -5.33
N ARG A 36 14.31 12.90 -6.27
CA ARG A 36 15.03 12.39 -7.47
C ARG A 36 15.99 11.25 -7.16
N SER A 37 16.94 11.47 -6.24
CA SER A 37 17.93 10.45 -5.88
C SER A 37 17.29 9.18 -5.29
N LEU A 38 16.21 9.32 -4.52
CA LEU A 38 15.47 8.18 -3.97
C LEU A 38 14.70 7.44 -5.07
N VAL A 39 14.10 8.13 -6.04
CA VAL A 39 13.44 7.50 -7.19
C VAL A 39 14.44 6.66 -7.98
N HIS A 40 15.62 7.19 -8.28
CA HIS A 40 16.70 6.42 -8.93
C HIS A 40 17.13 5.21 -8.09
N GLY A 41 17.17 5.36 -6.76
CA GLY A 41 17.38 4.25 -5.83
C GLY A 41 16.29 3.17 -5.94
N SER A 42 15.01 3.56 -6.03
CA SER A 42 13.89 2.64 -6.17
C SER A 42 14.01 1.85 -7.48
N LEU A 43 14.33 2.54 -8.58
CA LEU A 43 14.54 1.90 -9.88
C LEU A 43 15.69 0.89 -9.83
N ALA A 44 16.82 1.24 -9.21
CA ALA A 44 17.95 0.33 -9.05
C ALA A 44 17.57 -0.89 -8.18
N PHE A 45 16.87 -0.66 -7.07
CA PHE A 45 16.38 -1.71 -6.19
C PHE A 45 15.45 -2.69 -6.92
N TYR A 46 14.43 -2.19 -7.60
CA TYR A 46 13.45 -3.03 -8.30
C TYR A 46 14.02 -3.72 -9.53
N ASN A 47 14.97 -3.10 -10.25
CA ASN A 47 15.66 -3.77 -11.33
C ASN A 47 16.35 -5.07 -10.82
N ILE A 48 17.05 -4.99 -9.68
CA ILE A 48 17.70 -6.16 -9.07
C ILE A 48 16.63 -7.15 -8.55
N LEU A 49 15.60 -6.65 -7.86
CA LEU A 49 14.57 -7.50 -7.28
C LEU A 49 13.79 -8.28 -8.34
N PHE A 50 13.34 -7.62 -9.41
CA PHE A 50 12.62 -8.27 -10.51
C PHE A 50 13.50 -9.24 -11.28
N GLN A 51 14.77 -8.91 -11.51
CA GLN A 51 15.68 -9.84 -12.17
C GLN A 51 15.93 -11.09 -11.30
N THR A 52 16.12 -10.91 -9.99
CA THR A 52 16.44 -12.03 -9.09
C THR A 52 15.24 -12.92 -8.80
N LYS A 53 14.07 -12.33 -8.51
CA LYS A 53 12.85 -13.01 -8.07
C LYS A 53 11.91 -13.37 -9.21
N CYS A 54 11.74 -12.49 -10.18
CA CYS A 54 10.78 -12.67 -11.29
C CYS A 54 11.45 -13.12 -12.60
N LYS A 55 12.80 -13.16 -12.65
CA LYS A 55 13.58 -13.39 -13.87
C LYS A 55 13.24 -12.40 -14.99
N MET A 56 12.88 -11.17 -14.60
CA MET A 56 12.42 -10.13 -15.50
C MET A 56 13.43 -8.99 -15.54
N HIS A 57 13.89 -8.61 -16.74
CA HIS A 57 14.70 -7.41 -16.90
C HIS A 57 13.84 -6.16 -16.80
N TRP A 58 14.44 -5.02 -16.43
CA TRP A 58 13.69 -3.76 -16.31
C TRP A 58 12.97 -3.33 -17.59
N SER A 59 13.56 -3.61 -18.77
CA SER A 59 12.90 -3.37 -20.06
C SER A 59 11.59 -4.15 -20.20
N ASP A 60 11.57 -5.40 -19.74
CA ASP A 60 10.39 -6.27 -19.80
C ASP A 60 9.35 -5.83 -18.76
N ALA A 61 9.80 -5.38 -17.59
CA ALA A 61 8.94 -4.79 -16.57
C ALA A 61 8.22 -3.54 -17.09
N LYS A 62 8.92 -2.68 -17.84
CA LYS A 62 8.29 -1.53 -18.52
C LYS A 62 7.26 -1.95 -19.58
N LEU A 63 7.58 -2.95 -20.41
CA LEU A 63 6.64 -3.47 -21.41
C LEU A 63 5.41 -4.10 -20.75
N PHE A 64 5.58 -4.79 -19.63
CA PHE A 64 4.49 -5.30 -18.82
C PHE A 64 3.64 -4.15 -18.28
N ALA A 65 4.28 -3.16 -17.66
CA ALA A 65 3.60 -2.03 -17.03
C ALA A 65 2.79 -1.21 -18.03
N ARG A 66 3.33 -0.99 -19.24
CA ARG A 66 2.67 -0.25 -20.32
C ARG A 66 1.30 -0.82 -20.73
N LYS A 67 1.03 -2.10 -20.46
CA LYS A 67 -0.28 -2.71 -20.73
C LYS A 67 -1.41 -2.14 -19.87
N PHE A 68 -1.10 -1.54 -18.72
CA PHE A 68 -2.07 -0.83 -17.89
C PHE A 68 -2.41 0.56 -18.41
N HIS A 69 -1.55 1.15 -19.26
CA HIS A 69 -1.71 2.54 -19.70
C HIS A 69 -3.07 2.83 -20.35
N PRO A 70 -3.62 2.00 -21.28
CA PRO A 70 -4.92 2.29 -21.89
C PRO A 70 -6.07 2.39 -20.87
N TYR A 71 -6.10 1.49 -19.87
CA TYR A 71 -7.09 1.53 -18.80
C TYR A 71 -6.91 2.77 -17.92
N LEU A 72 -5.67 3.10 -17.55
CA LEU A 72 -5.39 4.27 -16.71
C LEU A 72 -5.63 5.60 -17.43
N GLU A 73 -5.28 5.70 -18.71
CA GLU A 73 -5.54 6.90 -19.50
C GLU A 73 -7.04 7.16 -19.64
N GLN A 74 -7.83 6.10 -19.81
CA GLN A 74 -9.28 6.19 -19.97
C GLN A 74 -10.00 6.51 -18.64
N SER A 75 -9.69 5.77 -17.57
CA SER A 75 -10.47 5.81 -16.33
C SER A 75 -9.82 6.64 -15.22
N TRP A 76 -8.50 6.81 -15.25
CA TRP A 76 -7.71 7.43 -14.17
C TRP A 76 -6.65 8.42 -14.71
N PRO A 77 -6.99 9.35 -15.61
CA PRO A 77 -6.03 10.24 -16.27
C PRO A 77 -5.25 11.11 -15.28
N GLN A 78 -5.81 11.40 -14.10
CA GLN A 78 -5.11 12.10 -13.03
C GLN A 78 -3.88 11.35 -12.52
N TYR A 79 -3.95 10.01 -12.42
CA TYR A 79 -2.80 9.19 -11.99
C TYR A 79 -1.75 9.09 -13.08
N VAL A 80 -2.16 9.09 -14.36
CA VAL A 80 -1.23 9.21 -15.49
C VAL A 80 -0.48 10.54 -15.42
N ALA A 81 -1.20 11.65 -15.26
CA ALA A 81 -0.60 12.98 -15.19
C ALA A 81 0.36 13.14 -14.00
N GLU A 82 0.04 12.57 -12.84
CA GLU A 82 0.93 12.58 -11.68
C GLU A 82 2.18 11.71 -11.92
N MET A 83 2.04 10.51 -12.47
CA MET A 83 3.20 9.66 -12.83
C MET A 83 4.12 10.34 -13.86
N GLU A 84 3.55 11.05 -14.85
CA GLU A 84 4.33 11.87 -15.78
C GLU A 84 5.09 12.99 -15.08
N GLY A 85 4.44 13.68 -14.12
CA GLY A 85 5.09 14.68 -13.29
C GLY A 85 6.26 14.09 -12.50
N VAL A 86 6.08 12.94 -11.86
CA VAL A 86 7.15 12.24 -11.14
C VAL A 86 8.30 11.90 -12.08
N ALA A 87 8.00 11.37 -13.26
CA ALA A 87 8.99 11.02 -14.26
C ALA A 87 9.80 12.25 -14.72
N GLU A 88 9.11 13.37 -15.01
CA GLU A 88 9.71 14.65 -15.37
C GLU A 88 10.63 15.17 -14.27
N GLY A 89 10.16 15.22 -13.02
CA GLY A 89 10.93 15.71 -11.88
C GLY A 89 12.15 14.87 -11.55
N ALA A 90 12.03 13.54 -11.68
CA ALA A 90 13.11 12.60 -11.42
C ALA A 90 14.08 12.44 -12.62
N GLY A 91 13.71 12.91 -13.81
CA GLY A 91 14.49 12.76 -15.04
C GLY A 91 14.56 11.31 -15.53
N VAL A 92 13.43 10.59 -15.49
CA VAL A 92 13.30 9.18 -15.91
C VAL A 92 12.11 9.03 -16.87
N SER A 93 11.87 7.84 -17.44
CA SER A 93 10.74 7.65 -18.36
C SER A 93 9.41 7.45 -17.60
N TYR A 94 8.29 7.80 -18.24
CA TYR A 94 6.96 7.53 -17.69
C TYR A 94 6.79 6.04 -17.35
N GLU A 95 7.27 5.15 -18.23
CA GLU A 95 7.19 3.70 -18.01
C GLU A 95 8.05 3.23 -16.83
N ASP A 96 9.13 3.94 -16.48
CA ASP A 96 9.91 3.63 -15.27
C ASP A 96 9.04 3.86 -14.02
N ILE A 97 8.30 4.96 -13.97
CA ILE A 97 7.39 5.27 -12.85
C ILE A 97 6.15 4.37 -12.86
N LEU A 98 5.59 4.09 -14.04
CA LEU A 98 4.48 3.16 -14.17
C LEU A 98 4.88 1.76 -13.66
N ALA A 99 6.08 1.28 -13.99
CA ALA A 99 6.59 0.00 -13.49
C ALA A 99 6.73 -0.04 -11.96
N LEU A 100 7.15 1.06 -11.32
CA LEU A 100 7.15 1.15 -9.85
C LEU A 100 5.73 1.06 -9.26
N ASN A 101 4.75 1.72 -9.89
CA ASN A 101 3.38 1.76 -9.39
C ASN A 101 2.58 0.46 -9.64
N VAL A 102 3.05 -0.39 -10.55
CA VAL A 102 2.48 -1.73 -10.80
C VAL A 102 3.41 -2.86 -10.34
N ARG A 103 4.31 -2.57 -9.38
CA ARG A 103 5.30 -3.55 -8.91
C ARG A 103 4.68 -4.83 -8.34
N THR A 104 3.49 -4.74 -7.72
CA THR A 104 2.77 -5.90 -7.17
C THR A 104 2.25 -6.77 -8.30
N GLU A 105 1.72 -6.14 -9.35
CA GLU A 105 1.23 -6.79 -10.56
C GLU A 105 2.37 -7.45 -11.35
N ILE A 106 3.56 -6.82 -11.40
CA ILE A 106 4.77 -7.41 -12.01
C ILE A 106 5.26 -8.60 -11.18
N ALA A 107 5.32 -8.44 -9.86
CA ALA A 107 5.80 -9.47 -8.95
C ALA A 107 4.90 -10.70 -9.05
N TYR A 108 3.58 -10.51 -9.10
CA TYR A 108 2.63 -11.57 -9.37
C TYR A 108 2.76 -12.83 -8.48
N GLY A 109 3.13 -12.63 -7.22
CA GLY A 109 3.41 -13.71 -6.28
C GLY A 109 4.78 -14.37 -6.41
N ALA A 110 5.71 -13.81 -7.18
CA ALA A 110 7.09 -14.29 -7.31
C ALA A 110 7.97 -14.01 -6.08
N PHE A 111 7.61 -13.01 -5.27
CA PHE A 111 8.20 -12.77 -3.96
C PHE A 111 7.16 -12.22 -3.00
N ASN A 112 7.48 -12.26 -1.70
CA ASN A 112 6.60 -11.80 -0.65
C ASN A 112 7.30 -10.74 0.21
N ASP A 113 6.54 -9.73 0.62
CA ASP A 113 6.86 -8.94 1.81
C ASP A 113 6.01 -9.46 2.99
N GLY A 114 6.44 -9.19 4.22
CA GLY A 114 5.69 -9.56 5.41
C GLY A 114 4.82 -8.39 5.85
N CYS A 115 3.56 -8.62 6.17
CA CYS A 115 2.68 -7.58 6.67
C CYS A 115 1.77 -8.12 7.76
N THR A 116 1.57 -7.34 8.82
CA THR A 116 0.56 -7.63 9.86
C THR A 116 -0.25 -6.36 10.08
N GLY A 117 -1.54 -6.40 9.71
CA GLY A 117 -2.46 -5.26 9.77
C GLY A 117 -3.57 -5.46 10.82
N LEU A 118 -4.01 -4.37 11.42
CA LEU A 118 -5.07 -4.32 12.43
C LEU A 118 -5.95 -3.09 12.20
N SER A 119 -7.27 -3.30 12.22
CA SER A 119 -8.24 -2.25 12.50
C SER A 119 -9.01 -2.61 13.76
N TRP A 120 -9.23 -1.63 14.64
CA TRP A 120 -9.97 -1.82 15.88
C TRP A 120 -10.88 -0.64 16.19
N LYS A 121 -12.19 -0.86 16.03
CA LYS A 121 -13.25 0.07 16.41
C LYS A 121 -13.66 -0.15 17.86
N GLY A 122 -13.25 0.76 18.75
CA GLY A 122 -13.77 0.86 20.11
C GLY A 122 -14.99 1.77 20.22
N LYS A 123 -15.52 1.96 21.43
CA LYS A 123 -16.70 2.81 21.66
C LYS A 123 -16.52 4.28 21.24
N GLY A 124 -15.33 4.84 21.45
CA GLY A 124 -15.04 6.27 21.18
C GLY A 124 -13.93 6.54 20.16
N GLN A 125 -13.23 5.51 19.68
CA GLN A 125 -12.12 5.68 18.75
C GLN A 125 -11.99 4.50 17.79
N SER A 126 -11.30 4.72 16.68
CA SER A 126 -10.96 3.73 15.67
C SER A 126 -9.45 3.77 15.46
N LEU A 127 -8.79 2.62 15.55
CA LEU A 127 -7.38 2.49 15.27
C LEU A 127 -7.18 1.72 13.97
N LEU A 128 -6.17 2.14 13.22
CA LEU A 128 -5.66 1.44 12.05
C LEU A 128 -4.13 1.40 12.20
N GLY A 129 -3.54 0.22 12.04
CA GLY A 129 -2.10 0.05 12.22
C GLY A 129 -1.57 -1.14 11.43
N GLN A 130 -0.30 -1.05 11.06
CA GLN A 130 0.38 -2.11 10.34
C GLN A 130 1.88 -2.13 10.64
N ASN A 131 2.45 -3.33 10.73
CA ASN A 131 3.86 -3.56 10.48
C ASN A 131 4.06 -3.94 9.01
N TRP A 132 4.99 -3.26 8.34
CA TRP A 132 5.43 -3.54 6.97
C TRP A 132 6.86 -4.05 6.99
N ASP A 133 7.02 -5.34 6.72
CA ASP A 133 8.22 -6.11 6.95
C ASP A 133 8.95 -6.40 5.63
N TRP A 134 10.23 -6.01 5.58
CA TRP A 134 11.16 -6.38 4.52
C TRP A 134 12.32 -7.18 5.11
N ASN A 135 13.02 -7.94 4.27
CA ASN A 135 14.28 -8.54 4.69
C ASN A 135 15.29 -7.44 5.08
N LEU A 136 16.15 -7.72 6.07
CA LEU A 136 17.03 -6.71 6.67
C LEU A 136 17.95 -6.02 5.65
N GLU A 137 18.45 -6.76 4.67
CA GLU A 137 19.32 -6.21 3.61
C GLU A 137 18.55 -5.19 2.75
N SER A 138 17.29 -5.47 2.44
CA SER A 138 16.42 -4.59 1.66
C SER A 138 15.89 -3.40 2.46
N VAL A 139 15.65 -3.51 3.78
CA VAL A 139 15.11 -2.41 4.60
C VAL A 139 16.00 -1.16 4.56
N PHE A 140 17.32 -1.32 4.53
CA PHE A 140 18.26 -0.19 4.49
C PHE A 140 18.41 0.41 3.09
N SER A 141 18.22 -0.39 2.04
CA SER A 141 18.30 0.08 0.66
C SER A 141 16.99 0.62 0.11
N LEU A 142 15.85 0.33 0.75
CA LEU A 142 14.53 0.69 0.25
C LEU A 142 14.27 2.20 0.40
N PRO A 143 14.23 2.97 -0.70
CA PRO A 143 14.16 4.43 -0.62
C PRO A 143 12.73 4.86 -0.28
N ARG A 144 12.55 5.36 0.94
CA ARG A 144 11.24 5.77 1.48
C ARG A 144 11.15 7.28 1.64
N LEU A 145 9.95 7.81 1.47
CA LEU A 145 9.61 9.18 1.84
C LEU A 145 8.29 9.25 2.61
N LEU A 146 8.11 10.35 3.32
CA LEU A 146 6.82 10.83 3.78
C LEU A 146 6.30 11.84 2.75
N LEU A 147 5.26 11.49 2.01
CA LEU A 147 4.60 12.40 1.07
C LEU A 147 3.41 13.03 1.77
N SER A 148 3.35 14.36 1.81
CA SER A 148 2.11 15.09 2.03
C SER A 148 1.64 15.67 0.70
N ALA A 149 0.38 15.48 0.33
CA ALA A 149 -0.17 16.06 -0.88
C ALA A 149 -1.48 16.78 -0.57
N ASP A 150 -1.53 18.08 -0.87
CA ASP A 150 -2.73 18.90 -0.72
C ASP A 150 -3.35 19.17 -2.10
N GLN A 151 -4.62 18.78 -2.24
CA GLN A 151 -5.42 19.03 -3.43
C GLN A 151 -6.78 19.58 -2.99
N ASP A 152 -7.02 20.86 -3.26
CA ASP A 152 -8.20 21.61 -2.84
C ASP A 152 -8.48 21.46 -1.33
N GLU A 153 -9.60 20.85 -0.95
CA GLU A 153 -10.02 20.66 0.45
C GLU A 153 -9.52 19.33 1.07
N SER A 154 -8.79 18.51 0.31
CA SER A 154 -8.29 17.22 0.77
C SER A 154 -6.77 17.23 0.88
N SER A 155 -6.26 16.74 2.01
CA SER A 155 -4.83 16.48 2.17
C SER A 155 -4.59 15.04 2.59
N LEU A 156 -3.56 14.42 2.05
CA LEU A 156 -3.13 13.08 2.45
C LEU A 156 -1.70 13.08 2.91
N GLN A 157 -1.38 12.13 3.80
CA GLN A 157 -0.03 11.80 4.20
C GLN A 157 0.19 10.30 4.09
N MET A 158 1.30 9.90 3.47
CA MET A 158 1.65 8.49 3.33
C MET A 158 3.14 8.23 3.43
N ILE A 159 3.50 7.06 3.95
CA ILE A 159 4.84 6.51 3.85
C ILE A 159 4.89 5.60 2.64
N ALA A 160 5.58 6.06 1.60
CA ALA A 160 5.71 5.36 0.33
C ALA A 160 7.17 5.12 -0.01
N GLU A 161 7.38 4.24 -0.98
CA GLU A 161 8.67 4.16 -1.67
C GLU A 161 8.73 5.26 -2.72
N ALA A 162 9.90 5.82 -2.95
CA ALA A 162 10.05 6.95 -3.88
C ALA A 162 9.63 6.57 -5.30
N GLY A 163 8.75 7.38 -5.88
CA GLY A 163 8.13 7.16 -7.19
C GLY A 163 6.75 6.50 -7.16
N ILE A 164 6.31 5.97 -6.01
CA ILE A 164 4.97 5.36 -5.86
C ILE A 164 3.95 6.41 -5.40
N LEU A 165 2.77 6.42 -6.04
CA LEU A 165 1.71 7.41 -5.84
C LEU A 165 0.80 7.11 -4.63
N GLY A 166 0.64 5.84 -4.24
CA GLY A 166 -0.23 5.43 -3.15
C GLY A 166 0.36 4.28 -2.35
N LYS A 167 0.33 4.39 -1.01
CA LYS A 167 0.87 3.38 -0.10
C LYS A 167 0.11 3.40 1.24
N ILE A 168 0.81 3.33 2.37
CA ILE A 168 0.23 3.27 3.72
C ILE A 168 0.14 4.70 4.24
N GLY A 169 -1.06 5.12 4.64
CA GLY A 169 -1.30 6.51 5.00
C GLY A 169 -2.68 6.81 5.56
N LEU A 170 -2.95 8.11 5.70
CA LEU A 170 -4.25 8.68 6.07
C LEU A 170 -4.45 10.05 5.42
N ASN A 171 -5.68 10.55 5.45
CA ASN A 171 -6.02 11.89 4.95
C ASN A 171 -6.71 12.78 5.99
N SER A 172 -6.96 14.04 5.62
CA SER A 172 -7.62 15.07 6.43
C SER A 172 -9.04 14.72 6.84
N HIS A 173 -9.71 13.83 6.10
CA HIS A 173 -11.05 13.32 6.42
C HIS A 173 -11.02 12.17 7.44
N GLY A 174 -9.83 11.73 7.86
CA GLY A 174 -9.66 10.62 8.80
C GLY A 174 -9.79 9.24 8.16
N VAL A 175 -9.74 9.14 6.84
CA VAL A 175 -9.65 7.87 6.11
C VAL A 175 -8.19 7.45 6.04
N GLY A 176 -7.91 6.19 6.33
CA GLY A 176 -6.59 5.60 6.18
C GLY A 176 -6.62 4.21 5.56
N CYS A 177 -5.46 3.76 5.09
CA CYS A 177 -5.32 2.44 4.52
C CYS A 177 -3.98 1.77 4.87
N THR A 178 -4.01 0.44 4.88
CA THR A 178 -2.81 -0.40 4.95
C THR A 178 -2.86 -1.46 3.84
N LEU A 179 -1.71 -2.03 3.50
CA LEU A 179 -1.57 -3.00 2.41
C LEU A 179 -0.86 -4.24 2.93
N ASN A 180 -1.45 -5.41 2.75
CA ASN A 180 -0.75 -6.67 2.93
C ASN A 180 -0.58 -7.36 1.57
N ALA A 181 0.63 -7.80 1.24
CA ALA A 181 0.82 -8.67 0.08
C ALA A 181 0.13 -10.02 0.31
N ILE A 182 -0.56 -10.51 -0.71
CA ILE A 182 -1.04 -11.88 -0.79
C ILE A 182 -0.42 -12.51 -2.03
N THR A 183 0.10 -13.71 -1.90
CA THR A 183 0.78 -14.40 -2.99
C THR A 183 -0.22 -15.27 -3.73
N ALA A 184 -0.90 -14.74 -4.76
CA ALA A 184 -1.79 -15.53 -5.59
C ALA A 184 -1.64 -15.22 -7.08
N ASN A 185 -1.92 -16.23 -7.90
CA ASN A 185 -1.83 -16.09 -9.34
C ASN A 185 -3.14 -15.48 -9.90
N GLY A 186 -3.25 -14.16 -10.00
CA GLY A 186 -3.99 -13.48 -11.09
C GLY A 186 -3.56 -12.04 -11.46
N VAL A 187 -3.33 -11.66 -12.74
CA VAL A 187 -3.26 -10.24 -13.13
C VAL A 187 -4.31 -9.89 -14.19
N SER A 188 -4.97 -8.74 -14.03
CA SER A 188 -5.89 -8.16 -15.02
C SER A 188 -5.46 -6.73 -15.37
N TYR A 189 -5.21 -6.47 -16.65
CA TYR A 189 -4.76 -5.16 -17.15
C TYR A 189 -5.89 -4.12 -17.29
N ASN A 190 -7.15 -4.55 -17.14
CA ASN A 190 -8.34 -3.70 -17.22
C ASN A 190 -8.92 -3.41 -15.83
N LYS A 191 -8.09 -3.47 -14.79
CA LYS A 191 -8.45 -3.24 -13.39
C LYS A 191 -7.38 -2.38 -12.74
N MET A 192 -7.70 -1.80 -11.59
CA MET A 192 -6.83 -0.86 -10.91
C MET A 192 -5.59 -1.53 -10.29
N PRO A 193 -4.35 -1.06 -10.59
CA PRO A 193 -3.16 -1.50 -9.86
C PRO A 193 -3.27 -1.26 -8.35
N CYS A 194 -2.70 -2.13 -7.52
CA CYS A 194 -2.95 -2.10 -6.08
C CYS A 194 -2.53 -0.78 -5.42
N HIS A 195 -1.44 -0.16 -5.87
CA HIS A 195 -0.95 1.11 -5.30
C HIS A 195 -1.84 2.28 -5.72
N LEU A 196 -2.48 2.21 -6.90
CA LEU A 196 -3.45 3.21 -7.32
C LEU A 196 -4.79 3.03 -6.57
N ALA A 197 -5.19 1.79 -6.24
CA ALA A 197 -6.31 1.54 -5.34
C ALA A 197 -6.09 2.14 -3.94
N LEU A 198 -4.88 2.01 -3.39
CA LEU A 198 -4.51 2.68 -2.15
C LEU A 198 -4.60 4.20 -2.28
N ARG A 199 -4.16 4.76 -3.41
CA ARG A 199 -4.26 6.21 -3.66
C ARG A 199 -5.73 6.67 -3.71
N THR A 200 -6.60 5.93 -4.39
CA THR A 200 -8.04 6.22 -4.45
C THR A 200 -8.69 6.19 -3.06
N ILE A 201 -8.26 5.27 -2.19
CA ILE A 201 -8.70 5.25 -0.77
C ILE A 201 -8.22 6.51 -0.04
N LEU A 202 -6.96 6.90 -0.19
CA LEU A 202 -6.39 8.09 0.46
C LEU A 202 -6.99 9.40 -0.05
N GLU A 203 -7.59 9.42 -1.24
CA GLU A 203 -8.30 10.57 -1.80
C GLU A 203 -9.80 10.59 -1.41
N SER A 204 -10.30 9.55 -0.73
CA SER A 204 -11.72 9.43 -0.36
C SER A 204 -12.08 10.21 0.91
N THR A 205 -13.29 10.72 1.00
CA THR A 205 -13.77 11.49 2.16
C THR A 205 -14.31 10.62 3.31
N SER A 206 -14.50 9.32 3.08
CA SER A 206 -14.93 8.35 4.10
C SER A 206 -14.59 6.91 3.69
N ARG A 207 -14.69 5.95 4.62
CA ARG A 207 -14.69 4.50 4.33
C ARG A 207 -16.00 4.03 3.69
N SER A 208 -16.92 4.95 3.35
CA SER A 208 -18.30 4.63 3.01
C SER A 208 -18.45 3.49 1.99
N ALA A 209 -19.66 2.93 1.96
CA ALA A 209 -20.05 1.97 0.93
C ALA A 209 -19.73 2.47 -0.49
N ALA A 210 -19.75 3.78 -0.75
CA ALA A 210 -19.40 4.35 -2.05
C ALA A 210 -17.91 4.15 -2.40
N THR A 211 -16.98 4.44 -1.48
CA THR A 211 -15.54 4.21 -1.72
C THR A 211 -15.25 2.73 -1.95
N ILE A 212 -15.83 1.84 -1.13
CA ILE A 212 -15.65 0.40 -1.30
C ILE A 212 -16.30 -0.08 -2.61
N GLN A 213 -17.48 0.44 -2.95
CA GLN A 213 -18.17 0.13 -4.20
C GLN A 213 -17.36 0.58 -5.42
N THR A 214 -16.73 1.76 -5.41
CA THR A 214 -15.82 2.18 -6.49
C THR A 214 -14.70 1.16 -6.70
N LEU A 215 -14.08 0.68 -5.63
CA LEU A 215 -13.04 -0.35 -5.73
C LEU A 215 -13.57 -1.69 -6.26
N GLU A 216 -14.80 -2.07 -5.91
CA GLU A 216 -15.43 -3.31 -6.38
C GLU A 216 -15.87 -3.24 -7.84
N GLU A 217 -16.36 -2.09 -8.29
CA GLU A 217 -16.77 -1.83 -9.67
C GLU A 217 -15.56 -1.83 -10.61
N GLU A 218 -14.49 -1.14 -10.22
CA GLU A 218 -13.24 -1.08 -10.99
C GLU A 218 -12.43 -2.37 -10.87
N GLY A 219 -12.51 -3.02 -9.71
CA GLY A 219 -11.68 -4.14 -9.32
C GLY A 219 -10.21 -3.77 -9.08
N VAL A 220 -9.48 -4.70 -8.47
CA VAL A 220 -8.03 -4.59 -8.25
C VAL A 220 -7.31 -5.62 -9.11
N ALA A 221 -6.20 -5.19 -9.73
CA ALA A 221 -5.53 -5.92 -10.79
C ALA A 221 -4.83 -7.19 -10.33
N SER A 222 -4.36 -7.23 -9.08
CA SER A 222 -3.55 -8.31 -8.52
C SER A 222 -3.97 -8.72 -7.11
N SER A 223 -3.31 -9.73 -6.57
CA SER A 223 -3.59 -10.25 -5.24
C SER A 223 -3.00 -9.37 -4.13
N CYS A 224 -3.86 -8.85 -3.27
CA CYS A 224 -3.46 -8.13 -2.06
C CYS A 224 -4.61 -8.10 -1.06
N HIS A 225 -4.32 -7.69 0.16
CA HIS A 225 -5.35 -7.25 1.08
C HIS A 225 -5.21 -5.76 1.37
N LEU A 226 -6.28 -5.01 1.13
CA LEU A 226 -6.40 -3.60 1.47
C LEU A 226 -7.23 -3.48 2.74
N LEU A 227 -6.70 -2.86 3.79
CA LEU A 227 -7.47 -2.57 4.99
C LEU A 227 -7.78 -1.07 5.02
N VAL A 228 -9.05 -0.72 4.89
CA VAL A 228 -9.54 0.66 4.89
C VAL A 228 -10.14 0.96 6.26
N GLY A 229 -9.78 2.10 6.85
CA GLY A 229 -10.30 2.53 8.15
C GLY A 229 -10.73 3.98 8.17
N ASP A 230 -11.77 4.30 8.94
CA ASP A 230 -12.12 5.66 9.34
C ASP A 230 -12.69 5.66 10.78
N VAL A 231 -13.31 6.77 11.20
CA VAL A 231 -13.93 6.90 12.54
C VAL A 231 -15.01 5.84 12.83
N THR A 232 -15.63 5.28 11.79
CA THR A 232 -16.70 4.28 11.89
C THR A 232 -16.19 2.84 12.02
N GLY A 233 -14.91 2.59 11.74
CA GLY A 233 -14.27 1.29 11.89
C GLY A 233 -13.41 0.90 10.69
N GLY A 234 -13.21 -0.41 10.49
CA GLY A 234 -12.40 -0.96 9.40
C GLY A 234 -13.18 -1.87 8.45
N THR A 235 -12.74 -1.94 7.20
CA THR A 235 -13.19 -2.94 6.21
C THR A 235 -11.97 -3.48 5.50
N GLY A 236 -11.78 -4.81 5.55
CA GLY A 236 -10.75 -5.50 4.81
C GLY A 236 -11.25 -5.89 3.43
N LEU A 237 -10.39 -5.81 2.43
CA LEU A 237 -10.69 -6.18 1.05
C LEU A 237 -9.63 -7.17 0.59
N GLU A 238 -10.01 -8.45 0.50
CA GLU A 238 -9.19 -9.48 -0.12
C GLU A 238 -9.39 -9.43 -1.63
N CYS A 239 -8.38 -8.91 -2.32
CA CYS A 239 -8.41 -8.63 -3.75
C CYS A 239 -7.70 -9.71 -4.55
N ASN A 240 -8.17 -9.97 -5.76
CA ASN A 240 -7.47 -10.71 -6.82
C ASN A 240 -8.01 -10.28 -8.21
N ARG A 241 -7.42 -10.81 -9.29
CA ARG A 241 -7.83 -10.47 -10.67
C ARG A 241 -9.30 -10.74 -10.99
N GLU A 242 -9.96 -11.67 -10.29
CA GLU A 242 -11.35 -12.06 -10.55
C GLU A 242 -12.30 -11.21 -9.72
N ASN A 243 -12.09 -11.14 -8.41
CA ASN A 243 -13.03 -10.52 -7.48
C ASN A 243 -12.36 -9.84 -6.27
N ILE A 244 -13.16 -9.09 -5.54
CA ILE A 244 -12.85 -8.58 -4.20
C ILE A 244 -13.82 -9.25 -3.23
N VAL A 245 -13.32 -9.71 -2.09
CA VAL A 245 -14.13 -10.24 -0.99
C VAL A 245 -13.94 -9.35 0.23
N ARG A 246 -15.06 -8.89 0.81
CA ARG A 246 -15.05 -8.05 2.01
C ARG A 246 -14.86 -8.89 3.25
N LEU A 247 -13.91 -8.46 4.09
CA LEU A 247 -13.74 -8.91 5.46
C LEU A 247 -14.32 -7.81 6.37
N GLU A 248 -15.47 -8.10 6.96
CA GLU A 248 -16.16 -7.18 7.88
C GLU A 248 -15.60 -7.30 9.31
N MET A 249 -15.82 -6.26 10.12
CA MET A 249 -15.46 -6.31 11.53
C MET A 249 -16.21 -7.43 12.25
N ASP A 250 -15.52 -8.09 13.17
CA ASP A 250 -16.17 -9.00 14.12
C ASP A 250 -17.05 -8.21 15.14
N PRO A 251 -17.82 -8.90 16.01
CA PRO A 251 -18.65 -8.23 17.02
C PRO A 251 -17.88 -7.34 18.02
N GLU A 252 -16.56 -7.50 18.12
CA GLU A 252 -15.68 -6.69 18.96
C GLU A 252 -15.07 -5.49 18.20
N GLY A 253 -15.45 -5.31 16.92
CA GLY A 253 -15.00 -4.21 16.08
C GLY A 253 -13.61 -4.43 15.48
N LEU A 254 -13.15 -5.67 15.36
CA LEU A 254 -11.79 -6.00 14.94
C LEU A 254 -11.73 -6.53 13.51
N ILE A 255 -10.65 -6.16 12.81
CA ILE A 255 -10.15 -6.85 11.62
C ILE A 255 -8.65 -7.03 11.78
N MET A 256 -8.17 -8.24 11.56
CA MET A 256 -6.76 -8.59 11.59
C MET A 256 -6.41 -9.34 10.32
N HIS A 257 -5.27 -9.01 9.72
CA HIS A 257 -4.84 -9.66 8.49
C HIS A 257 -3.32 -9.81 8.40
N THR A 258 -2.88 -10.88 7.75
CA THR A 258 -1.47 -11.15 7.45
C THR A 258 -1.28 -11.30 5.94
N ASN A 259 -0.70 -12.38 5.42
CA ASN A 259 -0.30 -12.51 4.01
C ASN A 259 -0.94 -13.72 3.29
N HIS A 260 -2.13 -14.13 3.68
CA HIS A 260 -2.91 -15.22 3.07
C HIS A 260 -4.39 -14.83 3.01
N TYR A 261 -5.20 -15.43 2.13
CA TYR A 261 -6.65 -15.21 2.17
C TYR A 261 -7.25 -15.94 3.37
N ILE A 262 -8.10 -15.22 4.10
CA ILE A 262 -8.88 -15.73 5.22
C ILE A 262 -10.22 -16.26 4.72
N LEU A 263 -10.82 -15.59 3.73
CA LEU A 263 -12.13 -15.94 3.20
C LEU A 263 -12.03 -16.82 1.94
N PRO A 264 -13.08 -17.59 1.61
CA PRO A 264 -13.13 -18.32 0.36
C PRO A 264 -13.17 -17.38 -0.86
N HIS A 265 -12.40 -17.72 -1.89
CA HIS A 265 -12.34 -17.00 -3.16
C HIS A 265 -12.86 -17.82 -4.32
N ASN A 266 -12.95 -17.17 -5.49
CA ASN A 266 -13.28 -17.84 -6.75
C ASN A 266 -12.34 -19.04 -6.99
N GLU A 267 -12.88 -20.16 -7.47
CA GLU A 267 -12.12 -21.40 -7.73
C GLU A 267 -10.94 -21.24 -8.72
N LYS A 268 -10.98 -20.18 -9.55
CA LYS A 268 -9.91 -19.82 -10.49
C LYS A 268 -8.74 -19.09 -9.81
N VAL A 269 -8.88 -18.75 -8.54
CA VAL A 269 -7.87 -18.07 -7.72
C VAL A 269 -7.17 -19.13 -6.89
N ALA A 270 -5.90 -19.35 -7.21
CA ALA A 270 -5.03 -20.24 -6.45
C ALA A 270 -3.98 -19.41 -5.71
N GLU A 271 -3.99 -19.49 -4.38
CA GLU A 271 -2.84 -19.05 -3.60
C GLU A 271 -1.60 -19.84 -3.96
N SER A 272 -0.47 -19.16 -3.95
CA SER A 272 0.82 -19.75 -4.20
C SER A 272 1.12 -20.83 -3.16
N LYS A 273 1.83 -21.87 -3.58
CA LYS A 273 2.35 -22.89 -2.65
C LYS A 273 3.51 -22.36 -1.79
N ASN A 274 4.04 -21.19 -2.13
CA ASN A 274 5.20 -20.56 -1.48
C ASN A 274 4.78 -19.43 -0.51
N LEU A 275 3.70 -19.63 0.24
CA LEU A 275 3.29 -18.69 1.29
C LEU A 275 4.36 -18.57 2.38
N LEU A 276 4.40 -17.41 3.05
CA LEU A 276 5.20 -17.24 4.26
C LEU A 276 4.64 -18.15 5.35
N PRO A 277 5.36 -19.18 5.84
CA PRO A 277 4.80 -20.13 6.80
C PRO A 277 4.34 -19.48 8.12
N ASP A 278 4.96 -18.36 8.48
CA ASP A 278 4.61 -17.59 9.68
C ASP A 278 3.30 -16.78 9.55
N THR A 279 2.69 -16.68 8.36
CA THR A 279 1.46 -15.88 8.13
C THR A 279 0.34 -16.28 9.09
N TRP A 280 0.09 -17.58 9.25
CA TRP A 280 -0.92 -18.11 10.18
C TRP A 280 -0.53 -17.93 11.65
N TYR A 281 0.77 -18.06 11.96
CA TYR A 281 1.25 -17.83 13.32
C TYR A 281 1.10 -16.37 13.73
N ARG A 282 1.46 -15.42 12.86
CA ARG A 282 1.30 -13.99 13.11
C ARG A 282 -0.16 -13.60 13.26
N LEU A 283 -1.05 -14.15 12.43
CA LEU A 283 -2.50 -13.89 12.55
C LEU A 283 -3.05 -14.39 13.89
N ARG A 284 -2.69 -15.60 14.30
CA ARG A 284 -3.05 -16.12 15.64
C ARG A 284 -2.48 -15.24 16.75
N ARG A 285 -1.21 -14.86 16.62
CA ARG A 285 -0.49 -14.12 17.66
C ARG A 285 -1.07 -12.72 17.87
N ILE A 286 -1.42 -12.01 16.80
CA ILE A 286 -2.08 -10.71 16.96
C ILE A 286 -3.46 -10.86 17.63
N GLY A 287 -4.20 -11.93 17.32
CA GLY A 287 -5.44 -12.27 18.03
C GLY A 287 -5.25 -12.45 19.53
N GLU A 288 -4.26 -13.25 19.94
CA GLU A 288 -3.91 -13.44 21.36
C GLU A 288 -3.55 -12.13 22.07
N LEU A 289 -2.80 -11.26 21.39
CA LEU A 289 -2.38 -9.96 21.92
C LEU A 289 -3.57 -9.02 22.10
N VAL A 290 -4.49 -8.99 21.13
CA VAL A 290 -5.72 -8.20 21.21
C VAL A 290 -6.63 -8.74 22.31
N ASP A 291 -6.81 -10.06 22.41
CA ASP A 291 -7.62 -10.69 23.45
C ASP A 291 -7.14 -10.35 24.87
N ALA A 292 -5.83 -10.20 25.05
CA ALA A 292 -5.24 -9.81 26.33
C ALA A 292 -5.62 -8.38 26.76
N VAL A 293 -5.91 -7.48 25.81
CA VAL A 293 -6.18 -6.05 26.08
C VAL A 293 -7.58 -5.60 25.68
N LYS A 294 -8.41 -6.46 25.06
CA LYS A 294 -9.68 -6.04 24.46
C LYS A 294 -10.68 -5.41 25.44
N LYS A 295 -10.60 -5.80 26.72
CA LYS A 295 -11.41 -5.20 27.80
C LYS A 295 -11.09 -3.73 28.05
N GLU A 296 -9.86 -3.31 27.78
CA GLU A 296 -9.43 -1.91 27.90
C GLU A 296 -9.87 -1.08 26.69
N GLY A 297 -10.12 -1.75 25.55
CA GLY A 297 -10.39 -1.12 24.27
C GLY A 297 -9.11 -0.62 23.57
N PRO A 298 -9.24 -0.15 22.33
CA PRO A 298 -8.11 0.48 21.65
C PRO A 298 -7.65 1.70 22.44
N SER A 299 -6.35 2.01 22.48
CA SER A 299 -5.83 3.27 23.03
C SER A 299 -4.47 3.62 22.40
N ILE A 300 -4.11 4.91 22.39
CA ILE A 300 -2.81 5.39 21.92
C ILE A 300 -2.01 5.89 23.13
N LYS A 301 -0.79 5.39 23.30
CA LYS A 301 0.19 5.92 24.25
C LYS A 301 1.48 6.25 23.49
N PHE A 302 1.95 7.48 23.59
CA PHE A 302 3.26 7.84 23.07
C PHE A 302 4.32 7.31 24.02
N VAL A 303 5.25 6.54 23.47
CA VAL A 303 6.42 6.05 24.21
C VAL A 303 7.62 6.83 23.71
N GLU A 304 8.25 7.63 24.57
CA GLU A 304 9.52 8.25 24.24
C GLU A 304 10.59 7.16 24.08
N VAL A 305 11.04 6.95 22.84
CA VAL A 305 12.18 6.09 22.57
C VAL A 305 13.44 6.92 22.80
N VAL A 306 14.00 6.85 24.01
CA VAL A 306 15.32 7.43 24.28
C VAL A 306 16.35 6.65 23.45
N PRO A 307 17.09 7.28 22.54
CA PRO A 307 18.15 6.60 21.78
C PRO A 307 19.17 6.03 22.76
N ARG A 308 19.50 4.74 22.62
CA ARG A 308 20.64 4.13 23.31
C ARG A 308 21.93 4.41 22.55
#